data_AF-A0A0X3Q0L5-F1
#
_entry.id   AF-A0A0X3Q0L5-F1
#
_cell.length_a   1.000
_cell.length_b   1.000
_cell.length_c   1.000
_cell.angle_alpha   90.00
_cell.angle_beta   90.00
_cell.angle_gamma   90.00
#
_symmetry.space_group_name_H-M   'P 1'
#
loop_
_entity.id
_entity.type
_entity.pdbx_description
1 polymer ?
#
loop_
_entity_poly.entity_id
_entity_poly.type
_entity_poly.pdbx_seq_one_letter_code
_entity_poly.pdbx_strand_id
1 'polypeptide(L)'
;MSSVVPRFVRSARKPIFRRNPRIYPPTKGKMLRVRQPTPIDPVEDNLLKKWWSDYKLQTVAIGHLLRSTFALKSPDSLPEIVVEQAFDPPLVLINDAWNCETKKLREEYFVSHFSEKIMETLTKRQEYDDREKARVEELKRKFLSMLDGSDRMVTIDNIDSRLDEVMHSQPLDFNYAVDSSGRPVKHQKPSTDS
;
A
#
# COMPACT_ATOMS: atom_id res chain seq x y z
N MET A 1 -4.60 -31.16 -2.85
CA MET A 1 -5.89 -30.62 -2.36
C MET A 1 -5.99 -29.17 -2.81
N SER A 2 -6.87 -28.93 -3.77
CA SER A 2 -7.07 -27.63 -4.43
C SER A 2 -7.84 -26.69 -3.50
N SER A 3 -7.24 -25.56 -3.13
CA SER A 3 -7.89 -24.55 -2.29
C SER A 3 -8.96 -23.81 -3.09
N VAL A 4 -10.21 -24.17 -2.83
CA VAL A 4 -11.39 -23.44 -3.30
C VAL A 4 -11.51 -22.16 -2.47
N VAL A 5 -10.72 -21.15 -2.79
CA VAL A 5 -10.97 -19.80 -2.30
C VAL A 5 -12.05 -19.18 -3.19
N PRO A 6 -13.24 -18.86 -2.66
CA PRO A 6 -14.30 -18.25 -3.46
C PRO A 6 -13.83 -16.95 -4.11
N ARG A 7 -14.15 -16.78 -5.40
CA ARG A 7 -13.69 -15.66 -6.27
C ARG A 7 -14.00 -14.24 -5.75
N PHE A 8 -14.78 -14.10 -4.69
CA PHE A 8 -15.17 -12.81 -4.13
C PHE A 8 -14.02 -12.05 -3.43
N VAL A 9 -12.90 -12.73 -3.12
CA VAL A 9 -11.76 -12.12 -2.40
C VAL A 9 -10.80 -11.35 -3.31
N ARG A 10 -10.96 -11.39 -4.65
CA ARG A 10 -9.95 -10.86 -5.60
C ARG A 10 -10.20 -9.44 -6.13
N SER A 11 -11.16 -8.68 -5.63
CA SER A 11 -11.38 -7.30 -6.11
C SER A 11 -11.10 -6.29 -4.98
N ALA A 12 -9.92 -5.68 -5.02
CA ALA A 12 -9.52 -4.55 -4.18
C ALA A 12 -10.18 -3.22 -4.61
N ARG A 13 -11.44 -3.26 -5.09
CA ARG A 13 -12.24 -2.07 -5.35
C ARG A 13 -13.31 -2.00 -4.27
N LYS A 14 -13.32 -0.90 -3.49
CA LYS A 14 -14.40 -0.64 -2.53
C LYS A 14 -15.73 -0.75 -3.30
N PRO A 15 -16.68 -1.59 -2.88
CA PRO A 15 -17.98 -1.66 -3.54
C PRO A 15 -18.64 -0.29 -3.47
N ILE A 16 -18.96 0.27 -4.64
CA ILE A 16 -19.69 1.54 -4.78
C ILE A 16 -21.13 1.26 -4.35
N PHE A 17 -21.41 1.17 -3.05
CA PHE A 17 -22.75 1.05 -2.50
C PHE A 17 -23.47 2.40 -2.61
N ARG A 18 -23.98 2.73 -3.80
CA ARG A 18 -24.83 3.94 -3.99
C ARG A 18 -26.28 3.72 -3.57
N ARG A 19 -26.72 2.46 -3.37
CA ARG A 19 -28.10 2.10 -3.01
C ARG A 19 -28.08 1.04 -1.90
N ASN A 20 -29.06 1.09 -1.00
CA ASN A 20 -29.22 0.12 0.06
C ASN A 20 -29.50 -1.28 -0.52
N PRO A 21 -28.71 -2.32 -0.16
CA PRO A 21 -28.98 -3.69 -0.56
C PRO A 21 -30.33 -4.19 -0.04
N ARG A 22 -30.93 -5.16 -0.74
CA ARG A 22 -32.23 -5.77 -0.35
C ARG A 22 -32.23 -6.43 1.03
N ILE A 23 -31.06 -6.77 1.56
CA ILE A 23 -30.87 -7.40 2.88
C ILE A 23 -31.15 -6.40 4.01
N TYR A 24 -30.95 -5.11 3.75
CA TYR A 24 -31.14 -4.09 4.79
C TYR A 24 -32.62 -3.71 4.91
N PRO A 25 -33.15 -3.66 6.14
CA PRO A 25 -34.50 -3.17 6.36
C PRO A 25 -34.58 -1.67 5.98
N PRO A 26 -35.78 -1.17 5.64
CA PRO A 26 -36.00 0.25 5.45
C PRO A 26 -35.72 1.02 6.76
N THR A 27 -35.41 2.31 6.65
CA THR A 27 -35.21 3.16 7.83
C THR A 27 -36.51 3.28 8.63
N LYS A 28 -36.42 3.43 9.96
CA LYS A 28 -37.57 3.51 10.87
C LYS A 28 -38.61 4.55 10.41
N GLY A 29 -38.17 5.72 9.95
CA GLY A 29 -39.07 6.78 9.45
C GLY A 29 -39.72 6.50 8.09
N LYS A 30 -39.26 5.50 7.32
CA LYS A 30 -39.87 5.07 6.06
C LYS A 30 -40.70 3.80 6.19
N MET A 31 -40.62 3.11 7.34
CA MET A 31 -41.29 1.83 7.57
C MET A 31 -42.82 1.91 7.48
N LEU A 32 -43.41 3.03 7.92
CA LEU A 32 -44.86 3.27 7.89
C LEU A 32 -45.26 4.45 6.98
N ARG A 33 -44.31 5.00 6.22
CA ARG A 33 -44.57 6.18 5.38
C ARG A 33 -45.23 5.76 4.07
N VAL A 34 -46.52 6.02 3.94
CA VAL A 34 -47.25 5.91 2.67
C VAL A 34 -47.17 7.24 1.91
N ARG A 35 -46.73 7.21 0.65
CA ARG A 35 -46.71 8.40 -0.20
C ARG A 35 -48.14 8.78 -0.57
N GLN A 36 -48.54 9.98 -0.21
CA GLN A 36 -49.83 10.54 -0.62
C GLN A 36 -49.78 10.96 -2.09
N PRO A 37 -50.86 10.74 -2.86
CA PRO A 37 -50.94 11.22 -4.23
C PRO A 37 -50.89 12.75 -4.24
N THR A 38 -50.14 13.31 -5.18
CA THR A 38 -50.16 14.76 -5.41
C THR A 38 -51.53 15.15 -5.99
N PRO A 39 -52.13 16.29 -5.60
CA PRO A 39 -53.33 16.80 -6.26
C PRO A 39 -53.08 17.02 -7.76
N ILE A 40 -54.06 16.69 -8.59
CA ILE A 40 -53.95 16.75 -10.05
C ILE A 40 -55.09 17.64 -10.58
N ASP A 41 -54.75 18.59 -11.46
CA ASP A 41 -55.73 19.36 -12.22
C ASP A 41 -56.30 18.47 -13.36
N PRO A 42 -57.62 18.25 -13.42
CA PRO A 42 -58.23 17.38 -14.43
C PRO A 42 -58.03 17.87 -15.87
N VAL A 43 -57.91 19.18 -16.10
CA VAL A 43 -57.72 19.72 -17.45
C VAL A 43 -56.30 19.44 -17.93
N GLU A 44 -55.31 19.74 -17.09
CA GLU A 44 -53.90 19.52 -17.38
C GLU A 44 -53.60 18.03 -17.59
N ASP A 45 -54.14 17.15 -16.76
CA ASP A 45 -53.92 15.71 -16.84
C ASP A 45 -54.43 15.11 -18.16
N ASN A 46 -55.60 15.56 -18.63
CA ASN A 46 -56.15 15.11 -19.91
C ASN A 46 -55.27 15.55 -21.09
N LEU A 47 -54.76 16.79 -21.06
CA LEU A 47 -53.84 17.28 -22.09
C LEU A 47 -52.51 16.53 -22.06
N LEU A 48 -51.92 16.34 -20.88
CA LEU A 48 -50.66 15.61 -20.72
C LEU A 48 -50.77 14.16 -21.19
N LYS A 49 -51.88 13.48 -20.89
CA LYS A 49 -52.13 12.11 -21.36
C LYS A 49 -52.19 12.04 -22.88
N LYS A 50 -52.86 13.00 -23.52
CA LYS A 50 -52.92 13.09 -24.99
C LYS A 50 -51.53 13.34 -25.57
N TRP A 51 -50.83 14.38 -25.11
CA TRP A 51 -49.50 14.74 -25.61
C TRP A 51 -48.46 13.65 -25.39
N TRP A 52 -48.51 12.96 -24.24
CA TRP A 52 -47.62 11.83 -23.98
C TRP A 52 -47.87 10.67 -24.95
N SER A 53 -49.13 10.40 -25.26
CA SER A 53 -49.51 9.36 -26.23
C SER A 53 -48.99 9.70 -27.62
N ASP A 54 -49.20 10.94 -28.06
CA ASP A 54 -48.75 11.43 -29.37
C ASP A 54 -47.21 11.41 -29.47
N TYR A 55 -46.51 11.90 -28.44
CA TYR A 55 -45.05 11.87 -28.35
C TYR A 55 -44.49 10.44 -28.39
N LYS A 56 -45.09 9.53 -27.61
CA LYS A 56 -44.67 8.13 -27.56
C LYS A 56 -44.88 7.45 -28.91
N LEU A 57 -45.97 7.74 -29.61
CA LEU A 57 -46.23 7.23 -30.96
C LEU A 57 -45.14 7.70 -31.93
N GLN A 58 -44.83 9.00 -31.94
CA GLN A 58 -43.81 9.58 -32.82
C GLN A 58 -42.41 9.00 -32.55
N THR A 59 -42.01 8.88 -31.29
CA THR A 59 -40.70 8.33 -30.92
C THR A 59 -40.56 6.85 -31.28
N VAL A 60 -41.63 6.05 -31.12
CA VAL A 60 -41.65 4.65 -31.57
C VAL A 60 -41.52 4.57 -33.08
N ALA A 61 -42.21 5.42 -33.84
CA ALA A 61 -42.11 5.48 -35.30
C ALA A 61 -40.68 5.81 -35.76
N ILE A 62 -40.03 6.81 -35.13
CA ILE A 62 -38.62 7.15 -35.39
C ILE A 62 -37.72 5.95 -35.06
N GLY A 63 -37.93 5.30 -33.92
CA GLY A 63 -37.15 4.12 -33.52
C GLY A 63 -37.32 2.92 -34.45
N HIS A 64 -38.49 2.78 -35.09
CA HIS A 64 -38.71 1.77 -36.13
C HIS A 64 -37.96 2.13 -37.42
N LEU A 65 -38.04 3.39 -37.86
CA LEU A 65 -37.31 3.89 -39.04
C LEU A 65 -35.80 3.72 -38.88
N LEU A 66 -35.25 4.08 -37.72
CA LEU A 66 -33.82 3.89 -37.43
C LEU A 66 -33.46 2.41 -37.49
N ARG A 67 -34.24 1.53 -36.85
CA ARG A 67 -34.00 0.08 -36.92
C ARG A 67 -34.04 -0.46 -38.35
N SER A 68 -35.00 -0.04 -39.18
CA SER A 68 -35.04 -0.47 -40.58
C SER A 68 -33.84 0.06 -41.38
N THR A 69 -33.44 1.33 -41.17
CA THR A 69 -32.27 1.87 -41.87
C THR A 69 -30.95 1.20 -41.44
N PHE A 70 -30.80 0.83 -40.18
CA PHE A 70 -29.64 0.08 -39.71
C PHE A 70 -29.68 -1.39 -40.16
N ALA A 71 -30.86 -2.03 -40.22
CA ALA A 71 -31.02 -3.38 -40.76
C ALA A 71 -30.76 -3.45 -42.28
N LEU A 72 -30.96 -2.36 -43.01
CA LEU A 72 -30.55 -2.25 -44.42
C LEU A 72 -29.04 -2.02 -44.57
N LYS A 73 -28.38 -1.50 -43.54
CA LYS A 73 -26.92 -1.22 -43.49
C LYS A 73 -26.11 -2.31 -42.78
N SER A 74 -26.75 -3.30 -42.17
CA SER A 74 -26.04 -4.46 -41.61
C SER A 74 -25.33 -5.24 -42.72
N PRO A 75 -24.15 -5.81 -42.44
CA PRO A 75 -23.21 -6.30 -43.45
C PRO A 75 -23.76 -7.45 -44.31
N ASP A 76 -24.85 -8.09 -43.92
CA ASP A 76 -25.52 -9.13 -44.70
C ASP A 76 -26.12 -8.60 -46.03
N SER A 77 -26.27 -7.27 -46.20
CA SER A 77 -26.76 -6.64 -47.44
C SER A 77 -25.64 -6.08 -48.35
N LEU A 78 -24.37 -6.16 -47.93
CA LEU A 78 -23.23 -5.75 -48.75
C LEU A 78 -22.71 -6.98 -49.50
N PRO A 79 -22.89 -7.08 -50.84
CA PRO A 79 -22.22 -8.12 -51.63
C PRO A 79 -20.77 -7.70 -51.89
N GLU A 80 -20.01 -7.43 -50.83
CA GLU A 80 -18.56 -7.32 -50.90
C GLU A 80 -18.04 -7.38 -49.47
N ILE A 81 -17.93 -8.62 -48.97
CA ILE A 81 -16.88 -8.90 -48.00
C ILE A 81 -15.61 -8.50 -48.74
N VAL A 82 -15.10 -7.31 -48.42
CA VAL A 82 -13.73 -6.92 -48.73
C VAL A 82 -12.92 -8.08 -48.19
N VAL A 83 -12.48 -8.94 -49.10
CA VAL A 83 -11.44 -9.92 -48.81
C VAL A 83 -10.25 -9.03 -48.53
N GLU A 84 -10.10 -8.61 -47.27
CA GLU A 84 -8.85 -8.06 -46.77
C GLU A 84 -7.83 -9.09 -47.20
N GLN A 85 -7.04 -8.73 -48.21
CA GLN A 85 -5.97 -9.57 -48.70
C GLN A 85 -5.18 -9.99 -47.46
N ALA A 86 -5.23 -11.29 -47.16
CA ALA A 86 -4.47 -11.86 -46.07
C ALA A 86 -3.06 -11.28 -46.17
N PHE A 87 -2.61 -10.62 -45.09
CA PHE A 87 -1.32 -9.93 -45.01
C PHE A 87 -0.26 -10.64 -45.86
N ASP A 88 0.45 -9.87 -46.71
CA ASP A 88 1.50 -10.41 -47.56
C ASP A 88 2.44 -11.31 -46.73
N PRO A 89 2.48 -12.63 -47.00
CA PRO A 89 3.35 -13.56 -46.29
C PRO A 89 4.81 -13.11 -46.12
N PRO A 90 5.46 -12.44 -47.11
CA PRO A 90 6.82 -11.95 -46.91
C PRO A 90 6.94 -10.87 -45.83
N LEU A 91 5.94 -10.00 -45.66
CA LEU A 91 5.97 -8.95 -44.63
C LEU A 91 5.86 -9.53 -43.22
N VAL A 92 5.08 -10.62 -43.07
CA VAL A 92 4.97 -11.35 -41.80
C VAL A 92 6.31 -11.97 -41.42
N LEU A 93 6.99 -12.62 -42.38
CA LEU A 93 8.31 -13.23 -42.13
C LEU A 93 9.38 -12.21 -41.74
N ILE A 94 9.37 -11.03 -42.37
CA ILE A 94 10.27 -9.93 -42.00
C ILE A 94 9.98 -9.44 -40.57
N ASN A 95 8.71 -9.31 -40.21
CA ASN A 95 8.30 -8.91 -38.86
C ASN A 95 8.74 -9.94 -37.81
N ASP A 96 8.54 -11.24 -38.10
CA ASP A 96 8.93 -12.33 -37.22
C ASP A 96 10.44 -12.40 -37.02
N ALA A 97 11.24 -12.22 -38.09
CA ALA A 97 12.69 -12.15 -38.01
C ALA A 97 13.14 -10.98 -37.11
N TRP A 98 12.56 -9.79 -37.32
CA TRP A 98 12.88 -8.61 -36.52
C TRP A 98 12.48 -8.76 -35.05
N ASN A 99 11.33 -9.39 -34.78
CA ASN A 99 10.90 -9.73 -33.43
C ASN A 99 11.85 -10.72 -32.75
N CYS A 100 12.37 -11.70 -33.49
CA CYS A 100 13.32 -12.67 -32.97
C CYS A 100 14.65 -12.02 -32.60
N GLU A 101 15.18 -11.12 -33.43
CA GLU A 101 16.40 -10.36 -33.12
C GLU A 101 16.20 -9.44 -31.90
N THR A 102 15.09 -8.70 -31.88
CA THR A 102 14.74 -7.80 -30.78
C THR A 102 14.56 -8.56 -29.46
N LYS A 103 14.01 -9.78 -29.52
CA LYS A 103 13.84 -10.65 -28.36
C LYS A 103 15.19 -11.06 -27.76
N LYS A 104 16.17 -11.42 -28.59
CA LYS A 104 17.53 -11.77 -28.12
C LYS A 104 18.19 -10.60 -27.38
N LEU A 105 18.17 -9.41 -27.98
CA LEU A 105 18.71 -8.20 -27.36
C LEU A 105 18.03 -7.87 -26.03
N ARG A 106 16.70 -8.06 -25.96
CA ARG A 106 15.93 -7.83 -24.74
C ARG A 106 16.30 -8.83 -23.64
N GLU A 107 16.47 -10.10 -23.98
CA GLU A 107 16.85 -11.15 -23.03
C GLU A 107 18.27 -10.91 -22.49
N GLU A 108 19.23 -10.55 -23.35
CA GLU A 108 20.59 -10.18 -22.95
C GLU A 108 20.60 -8.99 -22.00
N TYR A 109 19.84 -7.92 -22.33
CA TYR A 109 19.70 -6.76 -21.46
C TYR A 109 19.13 -7.13 -20.10
N PHE A 110 18.05 -7.93 -20.06
CA PHE A 110 17.45 -8.33 -18.80
C PHE A 110 18.38 -9.20 -17.95
N VAL A 111 19.10 -10.14 -18.56
CA VAL A 111 20.06 -10.98 -17.82
C VAL A 111 21.15 -10.11 -17.18
N SER A 112 21.75 -9.18 -17.94
CA SER A 112 22.74 -8.25 -17.41
C SER A 112 22.16 -7.40 -16.27
N HIS A 113 21.03 -6.73 -16.53
CA HIS A 113 20.42 -5.81 -15.57
C HIS A 113 19.96 -6.50 -14.28
N PHE A 114 19.36 -7.69 -14.38
CA PHE A 114 18.95 -8.46 -13.20
C PHE A 114 20.16 -9.02 -12.45
N SER A 115 21.21 -9.47 -13.14
CA SER A 115 22.43 -9.93 -12.47
C SER A 115 23.08 -8.81 -11.64
N GLU A 116 23.18 -7.60 -12.18
CA GLU A 116 23.67 -6.42 -11.47
C GLU A 116 22.80 -6.10 -10.25
N LYS A 117 21.47 -6.09 -10.41
CA LYS A 117 20.53 -5.84 -9.32
C LYS A 117 20.59 -6.89 -8.20
N ILE A 118 20.78 -8.15 -8.57
CA ILE A 118 20.95 -9.24 -7.61
C ILE A 118 22.24 -9.02 -6.83
N MET A 119 23.35 -8.70 -7.51
CA MET A 119 24.63 -8.42 -6.85
C MET A 119 24.55 -7.22 -5.91
N GLU A 120 23.94 -6.10 -6.33
CA GLU A 120 23.69 -4.94 -5.46
C GLU A 120 22.86 -5.29 -4.21
N THR A 121 21.91 -6.21 -4.35
CA THR A 121 21.05 -6.62 -3.24
C THR A 121 21.81 -7.52 -2.27
N LEU A 122 22.63 -8.43 -2.79
CA LEU A 122 23.49 -9.31 -2.00
C LEU A 122 24.54 -8.51 -1.22
N THR A 123 25.19 -7.52 -1.84
CA THR A 123 26.17 -6.67 -1.14
C THR A 123 25.52 -5.88 -0.02
N LYS A 124 24.37 -5.23 -0.27
CA LYS A 124 23.60 -4.53 0.77
C LYS A 124 23.17 -5.45 1.90
N ARG A 125 22.79 -6.69 1.58
CA ARG A 125 22.42 -7.67 2.60
C ARG A 125 23.60 -8.07 3.46
N GLN A 126 24.76 -8.30 2.85
CA GLN A 126 25.99 -8.62 3.56
C GLN A 126 26.42 -7.48 4.48
N GLU A 127 26.41 -6.23 4.00
CA GLU A 127 26.70 -5.05 4.82
C GLU A 127 25.75 -4.92 6.02
N TYR A 128 24.46 -5.20 5.83
CA TYR A 128 23.48 -5.20 6.90
C TYR A 128 23.79 -6.27 7.94
N ASP A 129 24.05 -7.51 7.50
CA ASP A 129 24.34 -8.63 8.39
C ASP A 129 25.64 -8.37 9.19
N ASP A 130 26.65 -7.74 8.59
CA ASP A 130 27.90 -7.39 9.27
C ASP A 130 27.73 -6.27 10.29
N ARG A 131 26.90 -5.24 9.98
CA ARG A 131 26.52 -4.21 10.97
C ARG A 131 25.75 -4.79 12.14
N GLU A 132 24.84 -5.73 11.88
CA GLU A 132 24.06 -6.35 12.93
C GLU A 132 24.93 -7.26 13.82
N LYS A 133 25.89 -7.99 13.25
CA LYS A 133 26.90 -8.74 14.03
C LYS A 133 27.70 -7.81 14.95
N ALA A 134 28.23 -6.70 14.41
CA ALA A 134 28.99 -5.73 15.20
C ALA A 134 28.14 -5.15 16.35
N ARG A 135 26.88 -4.81 16.08
CA ARG A 135 25.93 -4.34 17.09
C ARG A 135 25.69 -5.38 18.19
N VAL A 136 25.50 -6.65 17.82
CA VAL A 136 25.30 -7.74 18.77
C VAL A 136 26.55 -7.95 19.63
N GLU A 137 27.74 -7.86 19.05
CA GLU A 137 29.01 -7.95 19.80
C GLU A 137 29.20 -6.80 20.78
N GLU A 138 28.85 -5.57 20.39
CA GLU A 138 28.85 -4.42 21.31
C GLU A 138 27.85 -4.60 22.46
N LEU A 139 26.64 -5.09 22.17
CA LEU A 139 25.64 -5.38 23.20
C LEU A 139 26.14 -6.47 24.15
N LYS A 140 26.74 -7.55 23.62
CA LYS A 140 27.36 -8.60 24.44
C LYS A 140 28.45 -8.04 25.34
N ARG A 141 29.32 -7.18 24.82
CA ARG A 141 30.39 -6.54 25.61
C ARG A 141 29.82 -5.68 26.74
N LYS A 142 28.80 -4.86 26.45
CA LYS A 142 28.10 -4.06 27.47
C LYS A 142 27.43 -4.95 28.53
N PHE A 143 26.78 -6.02 28.10
CA PHE A 143 26.13 -6.97 29.01
C PHE A 143 27.15 -7.62 29.96
N LEU A 144 28.28 -8.09 29.44
CA LEU A 144 29.36 -8.66 30.26
C LEU A 144 29.92 -7.62 31.25
N SER A 145 30.16 -6.38 30.81
CA SER A 145 30.64 -5.32 31.70
C SER A 145 29.66 -4.97 32.83
N MET A 146 28.36 -5.12 32.60
CA MET A 146 27.34 -4.94 33.64
C MET A 146 27.31 -6.13 34.59
N LEU A 147 27.50 -7.35 34.08
CA LEU A 147 27.58 -8.56 34.90
C LEU A 147 28.79 -8.53 35.84
N ASP A 148 29.95 -8.09 35.36
CA ASP A 148 31.16 -7.89 36.18
C ASP A 148 30.94 -6.85 37.30
N GLY A 149 30.04 -5.90 37.10
CA GLY A 149 29.65 -4.89 38.08
C GLY A 149 28.53 -5.31 39.03
N SER A 150 27.92 -6.49 38.84
CA SER A 150 26.74 -6.92 39.59
C SER A 150 27.01 -7.06 41.10
N ASP A 151 28.19 -7.55 41.47
CA ASP A 151 28.62 -7.68 42.88
C ASP A 151 28.75 -6.32 43.59
N ARG A 152 28.88 -5.23 42.84
CA ARG A 152 28.95 -3.86 43.40
C ARG A 152 27.58 -3.22 43.60
N MET A 153 26.51 -3.84 43.11
CA MET A 153 25.16 -3.30 43.25
C MET A 153 24.64 -3.49 44.68
N VAL A 154 23.87 -2.51 45.14
CA VAL A 154 23.22 -2.57 46.45
C VAL A 154 21.95 -3.43 46.33
N THR A 155 21.90 -4.52 47.09
CA THR A 155 20.77 -5.45 47.22
C THR A 155 20.18 -5.33 48.63
N ILE A 156 18.94 -5.80 48.82
CA ILE A 156 18.23 -5.70 50.12
C ILE A 156 19.08 -6.28 51.26
N ASP A 157 19.80 -7.37 50.98
CA ASP A 157 20.63 -8.06 51.97
C ASP A 157 21.94 -7.35 52.31
N ASN A 158 22.44 -6.44 51.45
CA ASN A 158 23.74 -5.77 51.63
C ASN A 158 23.63 -4.27 51.99
N ILE A 159 22.41 -3.75 52.15
CA ILE A 159 22.14 -2.31 52.38
C ILE A 159 22.87 -1.77 53.61
N ASP A 160 22.74 -2.44 54.76
CA ASP A 160 23.28 -1.92 56.03
C ASP A 160 24.82 -1.86 55.99
N SER A 161 25.46 -2.92 55.47
CA SER A 161 26.92 -2.97 55.33
C SER A 161 27.47 -1.93 54.35
N ARG A 162 26.75 -1.67 53.25
CA ARG A 162 27.13 -0.63 52.28
C ARG A 162 26.92 0.78 52.84
N LEU A 163 25.87 0.99 53.64
CA LEU A 163 25.61 2.27 54.28
C LEU A 163 26.73 2.62 55.27
N ASP A 164 27.14 1.65 56.09
CA ASP A 164 28.27 1.82 56.99
C ASP A 164 29.56 2.10 56.23
N GLU A 165 29.85 1.37 55.15
CA GLU A 165 31.03 1.61 54.29
C GLU A 165 31.03 3.05 53.74
N VAL A 166 29.90 3.55 53.25
CA VAL A 166 29.77 4.92 52.73
C VAL A 166 29.99 5.96 53.83
N MET A 167 29.40 5.78 55.02
CA MET A 167 29.50 6.74 56.12
C MET A 167 30.92 6.84 56.72
N HIS A 168 31.69 5.74 56.67
CA HIS A 168 33.08 5.72 57.13
C HIS A 168 34.09 6.07 56.03
N SER A 169 33.68 6.01 54.75
CA SER A 169 34.54 6.38 53.62
C SER A 169 34.75 7.90 53.51
N GLN A 170 35.87 8.31 52.92
CA GLN A 170 36.10 9.72 52.62
C GLN A 170 35.08 10.21 51.57
N PRO A 171 34.48 11.40 51.75
CA PRO A 171 33.57 11.97 50.75
C PRO A 171 34.27 12.10 49.39
N LEU A 172 33.66 11.47 48.37
CA LEU A 172 34.06 11.64 46.98
C LEU A 172 33.64 13.02 46.48
N ASP A 173 34.60 13.77 45.96
CA ASP A 173 34.36 15.08 45.39
C ASP A 173 34.36 15.01 43.86
N PHE A 174 33.22 15.37 43.27
CA PHE A 174 33.03 15.42 41.82
C PHE A 174 33.20 16.83 41.24
N ASN A 175 33.54 17.82 42.06
CA ASN A 175 33.79 19.18 41.59
C ASN A 175 35.09 19.23 40.79
N TYR A 176 35.03 19.68 39.54
CA TYR A 176 36.21 20.01 38.75
C TYR A 176 35.91 21.27 37.92
N ALA A 177 36.93 22.11 37.74
CA ALA A 177 36.85 23.24 36.84
C ALA A 177 37.24 22.78 35.42
N VAL A 178 36.84 23.55 34.41
CA VAL A 178 37.24 23.30 33.01
C VAL A 178 37.91 24.55 32.49
N ASP A 179 39.12 24.40 31.97
CA ASP A 179 39.88 25.51 31.37
C ASP A 179 39.20 26.01 30.09
N SER A 180 39.59 27.19 29.62
CA SER A 180 39.18 27.74 28.32
C SER A 180 39.52 26.82 27.12
N SER A 181 40.44 25.87 27.31
CA SER A 181 40.81 24.83 26.36
C SER A 181 40.02 23.52 26.49
N GLY A 182 39.03 23.46 27.40
CA GLY A 182 38.17 22.30 27.62
C GLY A 182 38.79 21.18 28.47
N ARG A 183 39.96 21.42 29.09
CA ARG A 183 40.63 20.42 29.93
C ARG A 183 40.10 20.48 31.37
N PRO A 184 39.76 19.34 32.00
CA PRO A 184 39.30 19.32 33.38
C PRO A 184 40.48 19.53 34.34
N VAL A 185 40.37 20.56 35.18
CA VAL A 185 41.29 20.85 36.29
C VAL A 185 40.66 20.33 37.58
N LYS A 186 41.25 19.26 38.10
CA LYS A 186 40.87 18.70 39.40
C LYS A 186 41.56 19.49 40.51
N HIS A 187 40.82 19.86 41.54
CA HIS A 187 41.38 20.39 42.77
C HIS A 187 42.14 19.27 43.51
N GLN A 188 43.41 19.52 43.84
CA GLN A 188 44.14 18.64 44.76
C GLN A 188 43.79 19.08 46.18
N LYS A 189 43.32 18.14 47.02
CA LYS A 189 43.15 18.41 48.45
C LYS A 189 44.54 18.74 49.05
N PRO A 190 44.69 19.81 49.86
CA PRO A 190 45.94 20.08 50.56
C PRO A 190 46.22 18.93 51.56
N SER A 191 47.46 18.43 51.57
CA SER A 191 47.91 17.39 52.49
C SER A 191 47.83 17.88 53.94
N THR A 192 46.95 17.27 54.73
CA THR A 192 46.90 17.47 56.18
C THR A 192 47.99 16.63 56.84
N ASP A 193 49.22 17.14 56.87
CA ASP A 193 50.25 16.72 57.83
C ASP A 193 50.39 17.83 58.89
N SER A 194 49.87 17.57 60.09
CA SER A 194 50.18 18.24 61.37
C SER A 194 49.76 17.34 62.52
#